data_AF-W2TXR2-F1
#
_entry.id   AF-W2TXR2-F1
#
_cell.length_a   1.000
_cell.length_b   1.000
_cell.length_c   1.000
_cell.angle_alpha   90.00
_cell.angle_beta   90.00
_cell.angle_gamma   90.00
#
_symmetry.space_group_name_H-M   'P 1'
#
loop_
_entity.id
_entity.type
_entity.pdbx_description
1 polymer ?
#
loop_
_entity_poly.entity_id
_entity_poly.type
_entity_poly.pdbx_seq_one_letter_code
_entity_poly.pdbx_strand_id
1 'polypeptide(L)'
;MLIVGSEFVNSHKMFITALIVCLFEVAQAYIGTGVIAAGSCTTCQMSVGGGGWSQWSEWSRCGMTLGVMSQSRYRTCSMPRCTGGVVSEARPCIVYIQRPAPQWSEWGPWSACRYASHG
;
A
#
# COMPACT_ATOMS: atom_id res chain seq x y z
N MET A 1 -55.46 6.59 -14.34
CA MET A 1 -56.58 5.98 -15.07
C MET A 1 -56.15 4.56 -15.41
N LEU A 2 -56.73 3.57 -14.73
CA LEU A 2 -56.57 2.16 -15.11
C LEU A 2 -57.37 1.93 -16.38
N ILE A 3 -56.94 1.02 -17.27
CA ILE A 3 -57.75 -0.08 -17.80
C ILE A 3 -56.97 -0.89 -18.87
N VAL A 4 -57.05 -2.21 -18.67
CA VAL A 4 -56.90 -3.41 -19.54
C VAL A 4 -55.66 -3.64 -20.41
N GLY A 5 -55.06 -4.79 -20.15
CA GLY A 5 -55.20 -5.91 -21.09
C GLY A 5 -53.91 -6.35 -21.77
N SER A 6 -53.40 -7.51 -21.35
CA SER A 6 -53.02 -8.65 -22.20
C SER A 6 -51.81 -9.40 -21.63
N GLU A 7 -52.11 -10.41 -20.81
CA GLU A 7 -51.22 -11.52 -20.51
C GLU A 7 -50.99 -12.35 -21.78
N PHE A 8 -50.09 -11.96 -22.70
CA PHE A 8 -49.50 -12.89 -23.70
C PHE A 8 -48.38 -12.30 -24.59
N VAL A 9 -47.44 -11.49 -24.06
CA VAL A 9 -46.29 -11.05 -24.88
C VAL A 9 -44.94 -11.17 -24.14
N ASN A 10 -44.48 -12.42 -24.04
CA ASN A 10 -43.10 -12.87 -24.24
C ASN A 10 -42.02 -12.37 -23.25
N SER A 11 -41.46 -13.30 -22.48
CA SER A 11 -40.35 -13.16 -21.50
C SER A 11 -39.19 -12.23 -21.91
N HIS A 12 -38.94 -12.04 -23.20
CA HIS A 12 -37.93 -11.11 -23.71
C HIS A 12 -38.23 -9.63 -23.40
N LYS A 13 -39.50 -9.23 -23.34
CA LYS A 13 -39.86 -7.84 -23.01
C LYS A 13 -39.61 -7.52 -21.53
N MET A 14 -39.69 -8.51 -20.64
CA MET A 14 -39.45 -8.36 -19.20
C MET A 14 -37.97 -8.08 -18.89
N PHE A 15 -37.05 -8.70 -19.63
CA PHE A 15 -35.60 -8.43 -19.53
C PHE A 15 -35.23 -7.04 -20.07
N ILE A 16 -35.84 -6.64 -21.19
CA ILE A 16 -35.60 -5.31 -21.77
C ILE A 16 -36.14 -4.22 -20.85
N THR A 17 -37.33 -4.41 -20.26
CA THR A 17 -37.86 -3.45 -19.27
C THR A 17 -37.02 -3.42 -17.99
N ALA A 18 -36.49 -4.55 -17.52
CA ALA A 18 -35.61 -4.58 -16.35
C ALA A 18 -34.27 -3.87 -16.60
N LEU A 19 -33.68 -4.01 -17.79
CA LEU A 19 -32.46 -3.29 -18.19
C LEU A 19 -32.71 -1.78 -18.35
N ILE A 20 -33.84 -1.39 -18.92
CA ILE A 20 -34.22 0.03 -19.06
C ILE A 20 -34.51 0.66 -17.70
N VAL A 21 -35.23 -0.04 -16.80
CA VAL A 21 -35.44 0.42 -15.41
C VAL A 21 -34.10 0.52 -14.68
N CYS A 22 -33.23 -0.46 -14.80
CA CYS A 22 -31.91 -0.42 -14.17
C CYS A 22 -31.02 0.72 -14.69
N LEU A 23 -31.14 1.10 -15.97
CA LEU A 23 -30.45 2.25 -16.56
C LEU A 23 -31.07 3.60 -16.13
N PHE A 24 -32.39 3.66 -15.92
CA PHE A 24 -33.07 4.85 -15.41
C PHE A 24 -32.84 5.10 -13.91
N GLU A 25 -32.72 4.05 -13.10
CA GLU A 25 -32.42 4.13 -11.65
C GLU A 25 -31.03 4.75 -11.39
N VAL A 26 -30.05 4.59 -12.29
CA VAL A 26 -28.72 5.21 -12.13
C VAL A 26 -28.75 6.73 -12.37
N ALA A 27 -29.75 7.24 -13.09
CA ALA A 27 -29.85 8.66 -13.45
C ALA A 27 -30.44 9.54 -12.33
N GLN A 28 -31.10 8.95 -11.32
CA GLN A 28 -31.65 9.72 -10.19
C GLN A 28 -30.69 9.86 -8.99
N ALA A 29 -29.56 9.16 -8.98
CA ALA A 29 -28.51 9.39 -7.99
C ALA A 29 -27.67 10.66 -8.25
N TYR A 30 -27.86 11.33 -9.39
CA TYR A 30 -27.02 12.45 -9.84
C TYR A 30 -27.65 13.84 -9.71
N ILE A 31 -28.86 13.97 -9.14
CA ILE A 31 -29.46 15.28 -8.84
C ILE A 31 -29.53 15.45 -7.33
N GLY A 32 -28.59 16.25 -6.82
CA GLY A 32 -28.25 16.40 -5.41
C GLY A 32 -29.42 16.80 -4.50
N THR A 33 -29.56 16.06 -3.41
CA THR A 33 -30.31 16.50 -2.23
C THR A 33 -29.40 17.32 -1.33
N GLY A 34 -29.77 18.59 -1.14
CA GLY A 34 -28.92 19.67 -0.67
C GLY A 34 -28.31 19.52 0.72
N VAL A 35 -27.16 20.18 0.87
CA VAL A 35 -26.56 20.55 2.15
C VAL A 35 -27.46 21.57 2.85
N ILE A 36 -28.15 21.14 3.92
CA ILE A 36 -28.64 22.10 4.92
C ILE A 36 -27.42 22.58 5.72
N ALA A 37 -27.06 23.84 5.54
CA ALA A 37 -26.04 24.51 6.35
C ALA A 37 -26.59 24.66 7.78
N ALA A 38 -26.37 23.65 8.60
CA ALA A 38 -26.60 23.72 10.03
C ALA A 38 -25.26 23.89 10.76
N GLY A 39 -25.04 25.11 11.23
CA GLY A 39 -24.10 25.39 12.30
C GLY A 39 -22.68 25.68 11.84
N SER A 40 -22.23 26.89 12.15
CA SER A 40 -20.81 27.21 12.34
C SER A 40 -20.15 26.14 13.22
N CYS A 41 -19.33 25.27 12.64
CA CYS A 41 -18.37 24.51 13.42
C CYS A 41 -17.11 25.36 13.50
N THR A 42 -17.07 26.26 14.50
CA THR A 42 -15.83 26.85 14.97
C THR A 42 -14.86 25.69 15.11
N THR A 43 -13.79 25.73 14.31
CA THR A 43 -12.68 24.78 14.30
C THR A 43 -12.72 23.89 15.52
N CYS A 44 -13.11 22.61 15.34
CA CYS A 44 -12.66 21.61 16.28
C CYS A 44 -11.13 21.69 16.20
N GLN A 45 -10.54 22.47 17.11
CA GLN A 45 -9.27 22.14 17.70
C GLN A 45 -9.45 20.72 18.22
N MET A 46 -9.31 19.76 17.31
CA MET A 46 -8.90 18.42 17.64
C MET A 46 -7.51 18.64 18.19
N SER A 47 -7.48 18.79 19.51
CA SER A 47 -6.29 18.65 20.31
C SER A 47 -5.54 17.45 19.73
N VAL A 48 -4.27 17.71 19.42
CA VAL A 48 -3.28 16.74 18.96
C VAL A 48 -3.16 15.67 20.04
N GLY A 49 -4.08 14.73 20.03
CA GLY A 49 -4.12 13.52 20.84
C GLY A 49 -3.74 12.39 19.92
N GLY A 50 -2.49 11.94 20.03
CA GLY A 50 -1.87 11.04 19.08
C GLY A 50 -2.68 9.78 18.79
N GLY A 51 -2.75 9.48 17.49
CA GLY A 51 -2.62 8.10 17.02
C GLY A 51 -3.92 7.37 16.76
N GLY A 52 -4.61 7.72 15.68
CA GLY A 52 -5.55 6.78 15.03
C GLY A 52 -4.86 5.53 14.46
N TRP A 53 -3.55 5.40 14.62
CA TRP A 53 -2.76 4.26 14.19
C TRP A 53 -2.78 3.15 15.23
N SER A 54 -3.02 1.92 14.77
CA SER A 54 -2.79 0.73 15.58
C SER A 54 -1.30 0.58 15.91
N GLN A 55 -1.02 -0.29 16.88
CA GLN A 55 0.34 -0.78 17.05
C GLN A 55 0.82 -1.47 15.76
N TRP A 56 2.14 -1.40 15.56
CA TRP A 56 2.80 -2.13 14.49
C TRP A 56 2.74 -3.63 14.75
N SER A 57 2.58 -4.41 13.68
CA SER A 57 2.84 -5.85 13.71
C SER A 57 4.32 -6.12 14.00
N GLU A 58 4.60 -7.35 14.38
CA GLU A 58 5.96 -7.89 14.32
C GLU A 58 6.53 -7.79 12.90
N TRP A 59 7.86 -7.73 12.84
CA TRP A 59 8.57 -7.79 11.57
C TRP A 59 8.39 -9.17 10.93
N SER A 60 8.13 -9.19 9.63
CA SER A 60 8.15 -10.42 8.85
C SER A 60 9.56 -11.03 8.83
N ARG A 61 9.64 -12.33 8.53
CA ARG A 61 10.93 -12.99 8.31
C ARG A 61 11.63 -12.34 7.12
N CYS A 62 12.96 -12.30 7.16
CA CYS A 62 13.76 -11.80 6.04
C CYS A 62 13.47 -12.61 4.77
N GLY A 63 12.93 -11.91 3.76
CA GLY A 63 12.67 -12.45 2.43
C GLY A 63 13.56 -11.77 1.39
N MET A 64 13.81 -12.44 0.27
CA MET A 64 14.51 -11.86 -0.87
C MET A 64 13.48 -11.37 -1.89
N THR A 65 13.53 -10.07 -2.18
CA THR A 65 12.73 -9.45 -3.23
C THR A 65 13.70 -8.76 -4.19
N LEU A 66 13.71 -9.17 -5.46
CA LEU A 66 14.59 -8.59 -6.49
C LEU A 66 16.09 -8.58 -6.10
N GLY A 67 16.56 -9.62 -5.41
CA GLY A 67 17.96 -9.74 -4.97
C GLY A 67 18.32 -8.96 -3.70
N VAL A 68 17.37 -8.24 -3.10
CA VAL A 68 17.56 -7.51 -1.83
C VAL A 68 16.82 -8.23 -0.71
N MET A 69 17.51 -8.50 0.39
CA MET A 69 16.88 -9.07 1.58
C MET A 69 16.24 -7.96 2.42
N SER A 70 14.92 -8.03 2.58
CA SER A 70 14.16 -7.08 3.39
C SER A 70 13.13 -7.78 4.25
N GLN A 71 12.73 -7.08 5.32
CA GLN A 71 11.62 -7.46 6.19
C GLN A 71 10.63 -6.29 6.22
N SER A 72 9.36 -6.62 6.34
CA SER A 72 8.25 -5.69 6.33
C SER A 72 7.39 -5.84 7.57
N ARG A 73 6.73 -4.76 7.98
CA ARG A 73 5.68 -4.80 9.01
C ARG A 73 4.54 -3.86 8.64
N TYR A 74 3.41 -4.07 9.28
CA TYR A 74 2.16 -3.40 8.92
C TYR A 74 1.45 -2.87 10.17
N ARG A 75 0.65 -1.83 9.99
CA ARG A 75 -0.29 -1.31 10.99
C ARG A 75 -1.54 -0.83 10.28
N THR A 76 -2.64 -0.71 11.02
CA THR A 76 -3.92 -0.24 10.50
C THR A 76 -4.25 1.13 11.05
N CYS A 77 -5.09 1.86 10.33
CA CYS A 77 -5.71 3.08 10.83
C CYS A 77 -7.08 2.71 11.39
N SER A 78 -7.26 2.91 12.69
CA SER A 78 -8.50 2.63 13.42
C SER A 78 -9.52 3.76 13.30
N MET A 79 -9.12 4.90 12.71
CA MET A 79 -9.96 6.08 12.54
C MET A 79 -10.29 6.34 11.06
N PRO A 80 -11.34 7.11 10.75
CA PRO A 80 -11.69 7.48 9.38
C PRO A 80 -10.56 8.24 8.65
N ARG A 81 -9.72 8.95 9.40
CA ARG A 81 -8.53 9.65 8.90
C ARG A 81 -7.39 9.58 9.90
N CYS A 82 -6.31 8.90 9.53
CA CYS A 82 -5.02 9.06 10.18
C CYS A 82 -4.20 10.11 9.43
N THR A 83 -3.79 11.17 10.11
CA THR A 83 -2.87 12.16 9.56
C THR A 83 -1.44 11.73 9.83
N GLY A 84 -0.60 11.74 8.78
CA GLY A 84 0.83 11.44 8.87
C GLY A 84 1.15 9.96 9.09
N GLY A 85 2.01 9.40 8.22
CA GLY A 85 2.53 8.04 8.32
C GLY A 85 1.98 7.06 7.28
N VAL A 86 2.50 5.84 7.30
CA VAL A 86 2.21 4.78 6.32
C VAL A 86 1.61 3.54 6.99
N VAL A 87 0.90 2.73 6.20
CA VAL A 87 0.31 1.44 6.61
C VAL A 87 1.33 0.29 6.62
N SER A 88 2.42 0.45 5.88
CA SER A 88 3.45 -0.56 5.71
C SER A 88 4.83 0.08 5.67
N GLU A 89 5.80 -0.53 6.33
CA GLU A 89 7.19 -0.15 6.22
C GLU A 89 8.08 -1.37 5.95
N ALA A 90 9.19 -1.13 5.26
CA ALA A 90 10.17 -2.15 4.92
C ALA A 90 11.56 -1.65 5.31
N ARG A 91 12.41 -2.56 5.79
CA ARG A 91 13.81 -2.28 6.08
C ARG A 91 14.70 -3.41 5.57
N PRO A 92 15.95 -3.11 5.18
CA PRO A 92 16.90 -4.15 4.83
C PRO A 92 17.17 -5.05 6.04
N CYS A 93 17.38 -6.33 5.75
CA CYS A 93 17.85 -7.27 6.76
C CYS A 93 19.35 -7.08 6.99
N ILE A 94 19.80 -7.26 8.23
CA ILE A 94 21.22 -7.43 8.52
C ILE A 94 21.56 -8.88 8.16
N VAL A 95 21.68 -9.13 6.87
CA VAL A 95 22.29 -10.36 6.40
C VAL A 95 23.78 -10.11 6.57
N TYR A 96 24.40 -10.79 7.53
CA TYR A 96 25.83 -10.99 7.44
C TYR A 96 26.03 -11.84 6.20
N ILE A 97 26.16 -11.19 5.04
CA ILE A 97 26.80 -11.80 3.90
C ILE A 97 28.15 -12.17 4.46
N GLN A 98 28.34 -13.45 4.80
CA GLN A 98 29.64 -14.00 5.13
C GLN A 98 30.44 -13.93 3.83
N ARG A 99 30.85 -12.71 3.47
CA ARG A 99 31.87 -12.50 2.48
C ARG A 99 33.06 -13.26 3.05
N PRO A 100 33.55 -14.32 2.39
CA PRO A 100 34.71 -15.05 2.87
C PRO A 100 35.79 -14.02 3.17
N ALA A 101 36.47 -14.18 4.32
CA ALA A 101 37.56 -13.29 4.66
C ALA A 101 38.53 -13.20 3.46
N PRO A 102 39.07 -12.01 3.14
CA PRO A 102 40.07 -11.90 2.08
C PRO A 102 41.21 -12.86 2.39
N GLN A 103 41.44 -13.81 1.48
CA GLN A 103 42.52 -14.78 1.58
C GLN A 103 43.76 -14.22 0.89
N TRP A 104 44.87 -14.13 1.62
CA TRP A 104 46.16 -13.81 1.03
C TRP A 104 46.64 -15.00 0.22
N SER A 105 47.19 -14.75 -0.96
CA SER A 105 47.99 -15.75 -1.65
C SER A 105 49.29 -16.00 -0.89
N GLU A 106 49.94 -17.13 -1.16
CA GLU A 106 51.30 -17.37 -0.70
C GLU A 106 52.25 -16.25 -1.14
N TRP A 107 53.26 -16.00 -0.31
CA TRP A 107 54.29 -15.01 -0.63
C TRP A 107 55.12 -15.45 -1.83
N GLY A 108 55.43 -14.48 -2.70
CA GLY A 108 56.42 -14.69 -3.75
C GLY A 108 57.82 -14.88 -3.17
N PRO A 109 58.76 -15.44 -3.95
CA PRO A 109 60.14 -15.60 -3.52
C PRO A 109 60.82 -14.25 -3.28
N TRP A 110 61.73 -14.21 -2.30
CA TRP A 110 62.54 -13.03 -2.03
C TRP A 110 63.49 -12.72 -3.20
N SER A 111 63.61 -11.44 -3.55
CA SER A 111 64.59 -10.97 -4.53
C SER A 111 65.99 -10.89 -3.93
N ALA A 112 67.01 -11.16 -4.75
CA ALA A 112 68.40 -10.99 -4.33
C ALA A 112 68.71 -9.54 -3.94
N CYS A 113 69.39 -9.35 -2.81
CA CYS A 113 69.87 -8.04 -2.38
C CYS A 113 70.96 -7.56 -3.36
N ARG A 114 70.70 -6.45 -4.05
CA ARG A 114 71.72 -5.72 -4.82
C ARG A 114 72.28 -4.61 -3.96
N TYR A 115 73.56 -4.70 -3.61
CA TYR A 115 74.33 -3.58 -3.12
C TYR A 115 74.98 -2.86 -4.32
N ALA A 116 74.93 -1.53 -4.34
CA ALA A 116 75.66 -0.74 -5.31
C ALA A 116 77.10 -0.59 -4.80
N SER A 117 78.06 -1.24 -5.47
CA SER A 117 79.47 -0.94 -5.26
C SER A 117 79.80 0.38 -5.97
N HIS A 118 80.01 1.45 -5.19
CA HIS A 118 80.65 2.66 -5.70
C HIS A 118 82.11 2.32 -6.02
N GLY A 119 82.48 2.43 -7.29
CA GLY A 119 83.86 2.35 -7.78
C GLY A 119 84.55 3.70 -7.78
#